data_AF-A0A3C0ESR1-F1
#
_entry.id   AF-A0A3C0ESR1-F1
#
_cell.length_a   1.000
_cell.length_b   1.000
_cell.length_c   1.000
_cell.angle_alpha   90.00
_cell.angle_beta   90.00
_cell.angle_gamma   90.00
#
_symmetry.space_group_name_H-M   'P 1'
#
loop_
_entity.id
_entity.type
_entity.pdbx_description
1 polymer ?
#
loop_
_entity_poly.entity_id
_entity_poly.type
_entity_poly.pdbx_seq_one_letter_code
_entity_poly.pdbx_strand_id
1 'polypeptide(L)'
;YNPANNINYSFEQSGFKPQYKNHPGKNDQPFFFTVPALENNTTVLPYQQQFVDRLLEHTFAYGHVLYCMDNETKGKSEWGAYWATYIRDKAKQSGVAVQLTEMWDAHDINRKEHRQTWEHPELYDFCDISQNNHNSGQKHWDNIIKFFDTVRKAQRVCPINTVKIYGSDTGRYGTAMDAQQRFWRNLFAGIAATRFHRPKTGIGLSQLAQQNLKSARMWIDAVNPIACKPANDLLLDRKENQAYCTADEGRVYSVYFPTNGSVILQLPAKAKQDQWTLRWLDIQSSQWSKPISVHHENQQLNLTTPNQAGSCIAVVQRSGIVNRN
;
A
#
# COMPACT_ATOMS: atom_id res chain seq x y z
N TYR A 1 -17.47 3.40 25.56
CA TYR A 1 -17.31 4.85 25.82
C TYR A 1 -18.63 5.60 26.00
N ASN A 2 -19.73 5.24 25.32
CA ASN A 2 -21.04 5.87 25.55
C ASN A 2 -21.48 5.73 27.03
N PRO A 3 -21.74 6.84 27.76
CA PRO A 3 -22.21 6.82 29.14
C PRO A 3 -23.47 6.00 29.40
N ALA A 4 -24.36 5.82 28.41
CA ALA A 4 -25.52 4.93 28.56
C ALA A 4 -25.14 3.47 28.84
N ASN A 5 -23.91 3.07 28.46
CA ASN A 5 -23.35 1.73 28.67
C ASN A 5 -22.09 1.78 29.55
N ASN A 6 -21.95 2.80 30.41
CA ASN A 6 -20.77 2.99 31.26
C ASN A 6 -21.19 3.36 32.69
N ILE A 7 -20.53 2.77 33.69
CA ILE A 7 -20.75 3.06 35.12
C ILE A 7 -19.73 4.05 35.71
N ASN A 8 -18.66 4.34 34.98
CA ASN A 8 -17.50 5.08 35.48
C ASN A 8 -17.66 6.62 35.38
N TYR A 9 -18.53 7.10 34.50
CA TYR A 9 -18.76 8.54 34.29
C TYR A 9 -20.11 8.79 33.62
N SER A 10 -20.70 9.97 33.85
CA SER A 10 -21.94 10.43 33.23
C SER A 10 -21.71 11.16 31.90
N PHE A 11 -22.79 11.45 31.16
CA PHE A 11 -22.74 12.31 29.96
C PHE A 11 -22.18 13.70 30.25
N GLU A 12 -22.52 14.27 31.41
CA GLU A 12 -22.05 15.59 31.85
C GLU A 12 -20.54 15.58 32.10
N GLN A 13 -20.05 14.62 32.89
CA GLN A 13 -18.63 14.52 33.25
C GLN A 13 -17.73 14.24 32.05
N SER A 14 -18.23 13.46 31.08
CA SER A 14 -17.45 13.03 29.93
C SER A 14 -17.59 13.95 28.71
N GLY A 15 -18.55 14.88 28.71
CA GLY A 15 -18.91 15.71 27.56
C GLY A 15 -19.57 14.96 26.40
N PHE A 16 -19.88 13.67 26.55
CA PHE A 16 -20.51 12.90 25.48
C PHE A 16 -21.98 13.29 25.37
N LYS A 17 -22.54 13.24 24.16
CA LYS A 17 -23.98 13.34 23.90
C LYS A 17 -24.59 11.93 23.73
N PRO A 18 -25.87 11.73 24.07
CA PRO A 18 -26.57 10.46 23.83
C PRO A 18 -26.60 10.05 22.36
N GLN A 19 -26.60 11.02 21.45
CA GLN A 19 -26.65 10.81 20.01
C GLN A 19 -25.82 11.86 19.25
N TYR A 20 -25.28 11.44 18.11
CA TYR A 20 -24.59 12.29 17.14
C TYR A 20 -25.24 12.08 15.78
N LYS A 21 -25.60 13.17 15.09
CA LYS A 21 -26.31 13.11 13.79
C LYS A 21 -25.42 12.64 12.65
N ASN A 22 -24.12 12.90 12.77
CA ASN A 22 -23.14 12.60 11.74
C ASN A 22 -22.55 11.19 11.91
N HIS A 23 -22.05 10.65 10.81
CA HIS A 23 -21.31 9.39 10.82
C HIS A 23 -20.12 9.45 11.81
N PRO A 24 -19.82 8.38 12.58
CA PRO A 24 -18.73 8.40 13.57
C PRO A 24 -17.38 8.87 13.03
N GLY A 25 -17.02 8.52 11.79
CA GLY A 25 -15.81 8.99 11.11
C GLY A 25 -15.77 10.48 10.75
N LYS A 26 -16.74 11.29 11.21
CA LYS A 26 -16.60 12.75 11.26
C LYS A 26 -15.80 13.22 12.48
N ASN A 27 -15.61 12.33 13.45
CA ASN A 27 -14.84 12.54 14.67
C ASN A 27 -15.38 13.74 15.48
N ASP A 28 -16.71 13.94 15.50
CA ASP A 28 -17.38 15.02 16.24
C ASP A 28 -17.51 14.71 17.74
N GLN A 29 -17.22 13.48 18.17
CA GLN A 29 -17.40 13.03 19.55
C GLN A 29 -16.16 13.36 20.39
N PRO A 30 -16.31 13.67 21.70
CA PRO A 30 -15.19 13.92 22.62
C PRO A 30 -14.13 12.83 22.65
N PHE A 31 -14.49 11.60 22.22
CA PHE A 31 -13.56 10.48 22.07
C PHE A 31 -12.25 10.86 21.37
N PHE A 32 -12.30 11.70 20.34
CA PHE A 32 -11.14 12.11 19.53
C PHE A 32 -10.46 13.40 20.01
N PHE A 33 -10.93 13.99 21.12
CA PHE A 33 -10.43 15.25 21.65
C PHE A 33 -9.92 15.13 23.08
N THR A 34 -9.82 13.91 23.63
CA THR A 34 -9.49 13.74 25.06
C THR A 34 -8.05 14.08 25.42
N VAL A 35 -7.14 14.13 24.45
CA VAL A 35 -5.70 14.30 24.69
C VAL A 35 -5.36 15.73 25.14
N PRO A 36 -4.25 15.93 25.88
CA PRO A 36 -3.89 17.23 26.44
C PRO A 36 -3.75 18.37 25.43
N ALA A 37 -3.30 18.06 24.21
CA ALA A 37 -3.16 19.05 23.14
C ALA A 37 -4.50 19.47 22.48
N LEU A 38 -5.60 18.82 22.85
CA LEU A 38 -6.96 19.11 22.37
C LEU A 38 -7.84 19.61 23.52
N GLU A 39 -8.97 18.98 23.80
CA GLU A 39 -9.88 19.39 24.88
C GLU A 39 -9.44 18.89 26.26
N ASN A 40 -8.38 18.07 26.33
CA ASN A 40 -7.82 17.54 27.57
C ASN A 40 -8.89 16.94 28.49
N ASN A 41 -9.72 16.04 27.95
CA ASN A 41 -10.78 15.38 28.69
C ASN A 41 -10.20 14.35 29.68
N THR A 42 -9.83 14.85 30.86
CA THR A 42 -9.24 14.05 31.95
C THR A 42 -10.20 13.02 32.55
N THR A 43 -11.51 13.13 32.27
CA THR A 43 -12.49 12.11 32.67
C THR A 43 -12.36 10.86 31.81
N VAL A 44 -12.22 11.00 30.49
CA VAL A 44 -12.28 9.88 29.54
C VAL A 44 -10.90 9.33 29.20
N LEU A 45 -9.88 10.20 29.11
CA LEU A 45 -8.53 9.83 28.69
C LEU A 45 -7.92 8.67 29.51
N PRO A 46 -8.04 8.60 30.85
CA PRO A 46 -7.49 7.50 31.64
C PRO A 46 -8.07 6.13 31.26
N TYR A 47 -9.34 6.07 30.88
CA TYR A 47 -9.97 4.82 30.44
C TYR A 47 -9.53 4.40 29.05
N GLN A 48 -9.26 5.37 28.16
CA GLN A 48 -8.64 5.06 26.86
C GLN A 48 -7.21 4.55 27.03
N GLN A 49 -6.43 5.15 27.93
CA GLN A 49 -5.08 4.69 28.26
C GLN A 49 -5.10 3.27 28.82
N GLN A 50 -6.01 2.93 29.74
CA GLN A 50 -6.16 1.57 30.27
C GLN A 50 -6.52 0.56 29.18
N PHE A 51 -7.43 0.93 28.26
CA PHE A 51 -7.76 0.07 27.11
C PHE A 51 -6.53 -0.19 26.23
N VAL A 52 -5.78 0.87 25.91
CA VAL A 52 -4.57 0.76 25.11
C VAL A 52 -3.50 -0.05 25.85
N ASP A 53 -3.26 0.20 27.13
CA ASP A 53 -2.33 -0.58 27.94
C ASP A 53 -2.66 -2.08 27.88
N ARG A 54 -3.95 -2.42 28.06
CA ARG A 54 -4.39 -3.82 27.96
C ARG A 54 -4.20 -4.40 26.57
N LEU A 55 -4.44 -3.63 25.50
CA LEU A 55 -4.14 -4.06 24.13
C LEU A 55 -2.64 -4.37 23.98
N LEU A 56 -1.78 -3.44 24.42
CA LEU A 56 -0.32 -3.54 24.28
C LEU A 56 0.26 -4.71 25.07
N GLU A 57 -0.28 -5.01 26.26
CA GLU A 57 0.08 -6.22 27.03
C GLU A 57 -0.06 -7.50 26.21
N HIS A 58 -1.08 -7.60 25.36
CA HIS A 58 -1.27 -8.77 24.49
C HIS A 58 -0.45 -8.69 23.22
N THR A 59 -0.29 -7.50 22.63
CA THR A 59 0.30 -7.36 21.30
C THR A 59 1.83 -7.24 21.31
N PHE A 60 2.44 -6.78 22.40
CA PHE A 60 3.91 -6.65 22.50
C PHE A 60 4.66 -7.98 22.48
N ALA A 61 3.99 -9.09 22.78
CA ALA A 61 4.55 -10.43 22.63
C ALA A 61 4.79 -10.82 21.16
N TYR A 62 4.28 -10.04 20.19
CA TYR A 62 4.26 -10.40 18.78
C TYR A 62 4.96 -9.34 17.92
N GLY A 63 6.10 -9.70 17.32
CA GLY A 63 6.88 -8.84 16.41
C GLY A 63 6.23 -8.57 15.04
N HIS A 64 4.96 -8.94 14.85
CA HIS A 64 4.23 -8.84 13.58
C HIS A 64 2.95 -7.99 13.68
N VAL A 65 2.86 -7.15 14.72
CA VAL A 65 1.75 -6.21 14.91
C VAL A 65 2.18 -4.81 14.48
N LEU A 66 1.42 -4.20 13.56
CA LEU A 66 1.56 -2.80 13.16
C LEU A 66 0.41 -1.99 13.78
N TYR A 67 0.68 -0.78 14.25
CA TYR A 67 -0.32 0.05 14.93
C TYR A 67 -0.69 1.25 14.05
N CYS A 68 -1.97 1.38 13.73
CA CYS A 68 -2.56 2.53 13.04
C CYS A 68 -3.44 3.26 14.05
N MET A 69 -3.17 4.54 14.33
CA MET A 69 -3.80 5.25 15.45
C MET A 69 -5.30 5.42 15.23
N ASP A 70 -5.70 5.75 14.01
CA ASP A 70 -7.07 5.85 13.57
C ASP A 70 -7.20 5.36 12.11
N ASN A 71 -8.40 4.98 11.72
CA ASN A 71 -8.71 4.44 10.41
C ASN A 71 -9.59 5.44 9.66
N GLU A 72 -9.13 5.93 8.50
CA GLU A 72 -9.88 6.90 7.69
C GLU A 72 -10.21 8.16 8.51
N THR A 73 -9.19 8.68 9.19
CA THR A 73 -9.38 9.74 10.15
C THR A 73 -9.64 11.09 9.49
N LYS A 74 -10.56 11.84 10.09
CA LYS A 74 -10.77 13.28 9.90
C LYS A 74 -10.43 14.06 11.17
N GLY A 75 -9.86 13.36 12.15
CA GLY A 75 -9.47 13.92 13.42
C GLY A 75 -8.35 14.92 13.29
N LYS A 76 -8.09 15.60 14.40
CA LYS A 76 -6.94 16.48 14.57
C LYS A 76 -5.66 15.65 14.68
N SER A 77 -4.55 16.07 14.08
CA SER A 77 -3.31 15.28 14.05
C SER A 77 -2.69 15.10 15.43
N GLU A 78 -2.98 16.02 16.35
CA GLU A 78 -2.63 15.97 17.76
C GLU A 78 -3.18 14.70 18.44
N TRP A 79 -4.33 14.18 17.99
CA TRP A 79 -4.90 12.92 18.49
C TRP A 79 -3.99 11.74 18.18
N GLY A 80 -3.67 11.54 16.90
CA GLY A 80 -2.79 10.47 16.44
C GLY A 80 -1.37 10.60 17.02
N ALA A 81 -0.84 11.83 17.07
CA ALA A 81 0.49 12.12 17.62
C ALA A 81 0.62 11.70 19.09
N TYR A 82 -0.41 11.96 19.90
CA TYR A 82 -0.44 11.54 21.30
C TYR A 82 -0.39 10.02 21.42
N TRP A 83 -1.24 9.29 20.69
CA TRP A 83 -1.27 7.82 20.80
C TRP A 83 -0.02 7.16 20.22
N ALA A 84 0.53 7.71 19.15
CA ALA A 84 1.79 7.24 18.59
C ALA A 84 2.92 7.39 19.61
N THR A 85 3.01 8.55 20.27
CA THR A 85 3.99 8.79 21.34
C THR A 85 3.76 7.85 22.52
N TYR A 86 2.52 7.74 22.98
CA TYR A 86 2.14 6.88 24.12
C TYR A 86 2.54 5.42 23.88
N ILE A 87 2.20 4.86 22.72
CA ILE A 87 2.55 3.47 22.35
C ILE A 87 4.06 3.32 22.20
N ARG A 88 4.75 4.28 21.58
CA ARG A 88 6.21 4.25 21.42
C ARG A 88 6.93 4.24 22.77
N ASP A 89 6.46 5.03 23.73
CA ASP A 89 7.06 5.08 25.06
C ASP A 89 6.78 3.81 25.88
N LYS A 90 5.57 3.25 25.79
CA LYS A 90 5.27 1.93 26.36
C LYS A 90 6.12 0.82 25.74
N ALA A 91 6.35 0.87 24.42
CA ALA A 91 7.20 -0.09 23.73
C ALA A 91 8.66 0.00 24.20
N LYS A 92 9.20 1.23 24.35
CA LYS A 92 10.54 1.46 24.92
C LYS A 92 10.66 0.90 26.34
N GLN A 93 9.66 1.13 27.20
CA GLN A 93 9.63 0.61 28.57
C GLN A 93 9.64 -0.92 28.62
N SER A 94 8.94 -1.54 27.66
CA SER A 94 8.90 -3.00 27.50
C SER A 94 10.07 -3.58 26.70
N GLY A 95 11.00 -2.76 26.22
CA GLY A 95 12.16 -3.20 25.44
C GLY A 95 11.82 -3.79 24.06
N VAL A 96 10.67 -3.44 23.48
CA VAL A 96 10.22 -3.93 22.17
C VAL A 96 10.21 -2.84 21.11
N ALA A 97 10.46 -3.23 19.86
CA ALA A 97 10.31 -2.34 18.71
C ALA A 97 8.88 -2.45 18.14
N VAL A 98 8.29 -1.31 17.80
CA VAL A 98 6.95 -1.22 17.19
C VAL A 98 6.99 -0.34 15.95
N GLN A 99 6.00 -0.50 15.08
CA GLN A 99 5.84 0.30 13.87
C GLN A 99 4.47 0.97 13.89
N LEU A 100 4.45 2.29 13.71
CA LEU A 100 3.30 3.16 13.92
C LEU A 100 2.94 3.93 12.64
N THR A 101 1.65 4.15 12.42
CA THR A 101 1.14 4.98 11.32
C THR A 101 -0.18 5.65 11.69
N GLU A 102 -0.69 6.45 10.75
CA GLU A 102 -2.03 7.04 10.76
C GLU A 102 -2.64 6.92 9.34
N MET A 103 -3.95 6.73 9.23
CA MET A 103 -4.64 6.61 7.94
C MET A 103 -5.64 7.74 7.73
N TRP A 104 -5.31 8.71 6.89
CA TRP A 104 -6.15 9.88 6.60
C TRP A 104 -7.29 9.58 5.63
N ASP A 105 -8.50 10.12 5.89
CA ASP A 105 -9.67 9.95 5.00
C ASP A 105 -9.53 10.66 3.65
N ALA A 106 -8.67 11.67 3.57
CA ALA A 106 -8.59 12.55 2.42
C ALA A 106 -8.32 11.77 1.11
N HIS A 107 -9.35 11.63 0.27
CA HIS A 107 -9.29 10.89 -0.99
C HIS A 107 -8.28 11.46 -2.00
N ASP A 108 -8.06 12.78 -1.99
CA ASP A 108 -6.98 13.40 -2.75
C ASP A 108 -5.66 13.26 -1.98
N ILE A 109 -4.72 12.54 -2.59
CA ILE A 109 -3.41 12.23 -1.99
C ILE A 109 -2.55 13.49 -1.77
N ASN A 110 -2.86 14.60 -2.43
CA ASN A 110 -2.11 15.86 -2.32
C ASN A 110 -2.56 16.73 -1.13
N ARG A 111 -3.59 16.29 -0.42
CA ARG A 111 -4.12 16.98 0.76
C ARG A 111 -3.08 17.03 1.87
N LYS A 112 -3.00 18.17 2.56
CA LYS A 112 -1.98 18.47 3.58
C LYS A 112 -2.00 17.48 4.75
N GLU A 113 -3.14 16.86 4.99
CA GLU A 113 -3.37 15.86 6.03
C GLU A 113 -2.41 14.67 5.84
N HIS A 114 -2.19 14.21 4.61
CA HIS A 114 -1.24 13.11 4.33
C HIS A 114 0.20 13.42 4.70
N ARG A 115 0.56 14.71 4.84
CA ARG A 115 1.91 15.11 5.25
C ARG A 115 2.23 14.72 6.67
N GLN A 116 1.21 14.58 7.52
CA GLN A 116 1.40 14.30 8.93
C GLN A 116 2.10 12.95 9.18
N THR A 117 2.02 11.98 8.26
CA THR A 117 2.70 10.68 8.43
C THR A 117 4.13 10.65 7.92
N TRP A 118 4.50 11.48 6.95
CA TRP A 118 5.88 11.48 6.42
C TRP A 118 6.72 12.69 6.86
N GLU A 119 6.12 13.82 7.23
CA GLU A 119 6.87 14.96 7.80
C GLU A 119 7.33 14.67 9.23
N HIS A 120 6.66 13.75 9.94
CA HIS A 120 6.88 13.39 11.35
C HIS A 120 7.37 11.95 11.57
N PRO A 121 8.57 11.56 11.10
CA PRO A 121 9.10 10.21 11.32
C PRO A 121 9.45 9.91 12.79
N GLU A 122 9.54 10.94 13.65
CA GLU A 122 9.63 10.76 15.09
C GLU A 122 8.34 10.14 15.67
N LEU A 123 7.21 10.29 14.96
CA LEU A 123 5.91 9.73 15.34
C LEU A 123 5.58 8.45 14.56
N TYR A 124 5.77 8.46 13.24
CA TYR A 124 5.27 7.42 12.34
C TYR A 124 6.39 6.77 11.52
N ASP A 125 6.42 5.44 11.47
CA ASP A 125 7.49 4.70 10.80
C ASP A 125 7.15 4.38 9.33
N PHE A 126 5.87 4.45 8.95
CA PHE A 126 5.40 4.23 7.58
C PHE A 126 4.14 5.04 7.27
N CYS A 127 3.85 5.24 5.99
CA CYS A 127 2.62 5.89 5.53
C CYS A 127 1.58 4.85 5.11
N ASP A 128 0.31 5.11 5.39
CA ASP A 128 -0.81 4.36 4.81
C ASP A 128 -1.69 5.27 3.93
N ILE A 129 -1.74 4.96 2.64
CA ILE A 129 -2.49 5.72 1.62
C ILE A 129 -3.70 4.94 1.09
N SER A 130 -4.23 4.01 1.89
CA SER A 130 -5.32 3.10 1.52
C SER A 130 -6.56 3.81 0.95
N GLN A 131 -6.89 5.01 1.43
CA GLN A 131 -8.05 5.77 0.94
C GLN A 131 -7.87 6.32 -0.46
N ASN A 132 -6.64 6.45 -0.93
CA ASN A 132 -6.33 7.02 -2.25
C ASN A 132 -6.39 5.96 -3.37
N ASN A 133 -6.56 4.69 -2.99
CA ASN A 133 -6.53 3.52 -3.87
C ASN A 133 -7.85 3.29 -4.65
N HIS A 134 -8.81 4.20 -4.60
CA HIS A 134 -10.08 4.09 -5.34
C HIS A 134 -10.00 4.53 -6.82
N ASN A 135 -8.85 5.09 -7.25
CA ASN A 135 -8.63 5.48 -8.64
C ASN A 135 -8.32 4.26 -9.53
N SER A 136 -8.48 4.40 -10.85
CA SER A 136 -8.19 3.35 -11.83
C SER A 136 -7.22 3.82 -12.92
N GLY A 137 -6.69 2.87 -13.68
CA GLY A 137 -5.86 3.14 -14.85
C GLY A 137 -4.57 3.92 -14.56
N GLN A 138 -4.19 4.77 -15.52
CA GLN A 138 -2.99 5.61 -15.45
C GLN A 138 -3.00 6.55 -14.24
N LYS A 139 -4.14 7.17 -13.95
CA LYS A 139 -4.32 8.07 -12.78
C LYS A 139 -3.97 7.38 -11.45
N HIS A 140 -4.31 6.11 -11.29
CA HIS A 140 -3.94 5.36 -10.08
C HIS A 140 -2.42 5.25 -9.94
N TRP A 141 -1.72 4.90 -11.01
CA TRP A 141 -0.26 4.83 -11.03
C TRP A 141 0.37 6.19 -10.75
N ASP A 142 -0.06 7.24 -11.45
CA ASP A 142 0.53 8.57 -11.35
C ASP A 142 0.40 9.15 -9.94
N ASN A 143 -0.74 8.91 -9.27
CA ASN A 143 -0.93 9.32 -7.88
C ASN A 143 0.07 8.63 -6.93
N ILE A 144 0.38 7.35 -7.15
CA ILE A 144 1.36 6.62 -6.34
C ILE A 144 2.76 7.18 -6.58
N ILE A 145 3.18 7.31 -7.85
CA ILE A 145 4.51 7.84 -8.19
C ILE A 145 4.68 9.27 -7.67
N LYS A 146 3.67 10.13 -7.85
CA LYS A 146 3.68 11.49 -7.32
C LYS A 146 3.84 11.53 -5.81
N PHE A 147 3.20 10.62 -5.08
CA PHE A 147 3.37 10.52 -3.63
C PHE A 147 4.79 10.11 -3.26
N PHE A 148 5.34 9.06 -3.90
CA PHE A 148 6.75 8.68 -3.73
C PHE A 148 7.70 9.84 -3.99
N ASP A 149 7.50 10.59 -5.08
CA ASP A 149 8.33 11.74 -5.43
C ASP A 149 8.22 12.86 -4.41
N THR A 150 7.03 13.09 -3.86
CA THR A 150 6.80 14.09 -2.82
C THR A 150 7.57 13.73 -1.54
N VAL A 151 7.44 12.48 -1.08
CA VAL A 151 8.14 11.97 0.12
C VAL A 151 9.67 12.00 -0.09
N ARG A 152 10.15 11.58 -1.27
CA ARG A 152 11.59 11.63 -1.61
C ARG A 152 12.13 13.05 -1.68
N LYS A 153 11.38 14.00 -2.26
CA LYS A 153 11.76 15.42 -2.31
C LYS A 153 11.86 16.05 -0.92
N ALA A 154 11.05 15.56 0.03
CA ALA A 154 11.17 15.90 1.44
C ALA A 154 12.34 15.21 2.15
N GLN A 155 13.21 14.49 1.42
CA GLN A 155 14.33 13.71 1.95
C GLN A 155 13.89 12.67 2.99
N ARG A 156 12.68 12.13 2.82
CA ARG A 156 12.15 11.06 3.65
C ARG A 156 12.21 9.73 2.92
N VAL A 157 12.46 8.69 3.69
CA VAL A 157 12.43 7.29 3.25
C VAL A 157 11.59 6.54 4.26
N CYS A 158 10.38 6.15 3.85
CA CYS A 158 9.52 5.31 4.66
C CYS A 158 8.76 4.32 3.75
N PRO A 159 8.41 3.12 4.26
CA PRO A 159 7.48 2.24 3.58
C PRO A 159 6.12 2.94 3.36
N ILE A 160 5.46 2.60 2.25
CA ILE A 160 4.14 3.12 1.92
C ILE A 160 3.20 1.92 1.71
N ASN A 161 2.09 1.91 2.43
CA ASN A 161 1.11 0.85 2.44
C ASN A 161 -0.20 1.27 1.78
N THR A 162 -0.92 0.29 1.24
CA THR A 162 -2.31 0.40 0.76
C THR A 162 -3.08 -0.89 1.04
N VAL A 163 -3.63 -1.00 2.23
CA VAL A 163 -4.33 -2.20 2.71
C VAL A 163 -5.84 -2.19 2.42
N LYS A 164 -6.29 -1.31 1.50
CA LYS A 164 -7.68 -1.25 1.01
C LYS A 164 -7.75 -1.09 -0.50
N ILE A 165 -7.46 -2.18 -1.20
CA ILE A 165 -7.80 -2.26 -2.61
C ILE A 165 -9.29 -2.50 -2.76
N TYR A 166 -9.99 -1.44 -3.16
CA TYR A 166 -11.38 -1.50 -3.57
C TYR A 166 -11.54 -2.08 -4.99
N GLY A 167 -12.76 -2.49 -5.32
CA GLY A 167 -13.15 -3.01 -6.62
C GLY A 167 -13.93 -4.31 -6.46
N SER A 168 -15.16 -4.34 -6.96
CA SER A 168 -16.08 -5.47 -6.90
C SER A 168 -17.18 -5.21 -7.92
N ASP A 169 -17.61 -6.22 -8.66
CA ASP A 169 -18.67 -6.06 -9.69
C ASP A 169 -20.04 -5.68 -9.09
N THR A 170 -20.16 -5.74 -7.76
CA THR A 170 -21.33 -5.29 -7.00
C THR A 170 -21.09 -4.03 -6.17
N GLY A 171 -19.87 -3.47 -6.24
CA GLY A 171 -19.42 -2.35 -5.43
C GLY A 171 -19.41 -1.01 -6.17
N ARG A 172 -19.28 0.09 -5.43
CA ARG A 172 -19.28 1.46 -5.99
C ARG A 172 -17.91 2.01 -6.41
N TYR A 173 -16.83 1.24 -6.22
CA TYR A 173 -15.45 1.71 -6.35
C TYR A 173 -14.69 1.02 -7.49
N GLY A 174 -15.39 0.66 -8.56
CA GLY A 174 -14.85 -0.10 -9.70
C GLY A 174 -15.13 -1.59 -9.58
N THR A 175 -14.66 -2.34 -10.58
CA THR A 175 -14.91 -3.76 -10.82
C THR A 175 -13.92 -4.68 -10.10
N ALA A 176 -14.16 -5.99 -10.14
CA ALA A 176 -13.15 -6.97 -9.72
C ALA A 176 -11.85 -6.86 -10.54
N MET A 177 -11.95 -6.51 -11.82
CA MET A 177 -10.81 -6.24 -12.70
C MET A 177 -10.00 -5.04 -12.20
N ASP A 178 -10.66 -3.94 -11.80
CA ASP A 178 -9.99 -2.78 -11.23
C ASP A 178 -9.17 -3.16 -9.99
N ALA A 179 -9.72 -4.01 -9.11
CA ALA A 179 -9.02 -4.47 -7.91
C ALA A 179 -7.71 -5.19 -8.27
N GLN A 180 -7.74 -6.14 -9.22
CA GLN A 180 -6.54 -6.85 -9.66
C GLN A 180 -5.48 -5.90 -10.23
N GLN A 181 -5.90 -4.99 -11.10
CA GLN A 181 -4.96 -4.08 -11.74
C GLN A 181 -4.36 -3.08 -10.73
N ARG A 182 -5.12 -2.64 -9.73
CA ARG A 182 -4.62 -1.82 -8.62
C ARG A 182 -3.56 -2.59 -7.82
N PHE A 183 -3.84 -3.86 -7.52
CA PHE A 183 -2.90 -4.75 -6.82
C PHE A 183 -1.54 -4.83 -7.52
N TRP A 184 -1.53 -5.10 -8.82
CA TRP A 184 -0.27 -5.21 -9.57
C TRP A 184 0.42 -3.86 -9.79
N ARG A 185 -0.33 -2.78 -10.04
CA ARG A 185 0.24 -1.43 -10.06
C ARG A 185 0.90 -1.06 -8.73
N ASN A 186 0.32 -1.44 -7.60
CA ASN A 186 0.92 -1.22 -6.28
C ASN A 186 2.26 -1.93 -6.15
N LEU A 187 2.33 -3.22 -6.51
CA LEU A 187 3.57 -4.00 -6.45
C LEU A 187 4.66 -3.41 -7.36
N PHE A 188 4.31 -3.05 -8.59
CA PHE A 188 5.25 -2.50 -9.56
C PHE A 188 5.69 -1.06 -9.22
N ALA A 189 4.85 -0.31 -8.53
CA ALA A 189 5.18 1.02 -8.03
C ALA A 189 6.06 1.00 -6.77
N GLY A 190 6.26 -0.17 -6.14
CA GLY A 190 7.09 -0.32 -4.93
C GLY A 190 6.34 -0.10 -3.62
N ILE A 191 5.01 -0.25 -3.61
CA ILE A 191 4.22 -0.26 -2.38
C ILE A 191 4.62 -1.44 -1.50
N ALA A 192 4.89 -1.19 -0.22
CA ALA A 192 5.44 -2.17 0.71
C ALA A 192 4.41 -3.19 1.20
N ALA A 193 3.16 -2.79 1.41
CA ALA A 193 2.07 -3.70 1.74
C ALA A 193 0.80 -3.36 0.97
N THR A 194 0.13 -4.39 0.45
CA THR A 194 -1.07 -4.25 -0.36
C THR A 194 -2.08 -5.32 0.00
N ARG A 195 -3.37 -4.98 0.11
CA ARG A 195 -4.42 -5.94 0.52
C ARG A 195 -5.77 -5.62 -0.13
N PHE A 196 -6.43 -6.65 -0.64
CA PHE A 196 -7.82 -6.55 -1.09
C PHE A 196 -8.76 -6.19 0.06
N HIS A 197 -9.58 -5.16 -0.17
CA HIS A 197 -10.62 -4.78 0.76
C HIS A 197 -11.72 -5.86 0.82
N ARG A 198 -12.41 -5.93 1.95
CA ARG A 198 -13.47 -6.93 2.18
C ARG A 198 -14.72 -6.65 1.32
N PRO A 199 -15.57 -7.66 1.07
CA PRO A 199 -16.89 -7.45 0.48
C PRO A 199 -17.78 -6.50 1.31
N LYS A 200 -18.73 -5.79 0.70
CA LYS A 200 -19.12 -5.87 -0.73
C LYS A 200 -18.32 -4.96 -1.67
N THR A 201 -17.49 -4.06 -1.14
CA THR A 201 -16.78 -3.03 -1.91
C THR A 201 -15.38 -3.43 -2.41
N GLY A 202 -14.88 -4.59 -1.98
CA GLY A 202 -13.68 -5.24 -2.51
C GLY A 202 -13.87 -6.76 -2.67
N ILE A 203 -12.89 -7.43 -3.27
CA ILE A 203 -12.94 -8.88 -3.56
C ILE A 203 -12.47 -9.79 -2.41
N GLY A 204 -12.07 -9.23 -1.26
CA GLY A 204 -11.65 -9.97 -0.06
C GLY A 204 -10.60 -11.06 -0.34
N LEU A 205 -10.87 -12.27 0.16
CA LEU A 205 -10.06 -13.48 -0.10
C LEU A 205 -10.75 -14.43 -1.10
N SER A 206 -11.43 -13.88 -2.10
CA SER A 206 -12.04 -14.68 -3.18
C SER A 206 -11.00 -15.52 -3.94
N GLN A 207 -11.45 -16.50 -4.73
CA GLN A 207 -10.58 -17.28 -5.60
C GLN A 207 -9.72 -16.38 -6.50
N LEU A 208 -10.32 -15.31 -7.01
CA LEU A 208 -9.66 -14.31 -7.84
C LEU A 208 -8.50 -13.60 -7.09
N ALA A 209 -8.75 -13.21 -5.84
CA ALA A 209 -7.73 -12.62 -4.98
C ALA A 209 -6.61 -13.62 -4.69
N GLN A 210 -6.94 -14.87 -4.37
CA GLN A 210 -5.97 -15.93 -4.08
C GLN A 210 -5.07 -16.25 -5.29
N GLN A 211 -5.63 -16.27 -6.51
CA GLN A 211 -4.85 -16.43 -7.74
C GLN A 211 -3.82 -15.29 -7.92
N ASN A 212 -4.24 -14.04 -7.73
CA ASN A 212 -3.35 -12.89 -7.81
C ASN A 212 -2.26 -12.92 -6.73
N LEU A 213 -2.61 -13.31 -5.49
CA LEU A 213 -1.65 -13.46 -4.39
C LEU A 213 -0.63 -14.58 -4.67
N LYS A 214 -1.08 -15.71 -5.21
CA LYS A 214 -0.19 -16.82 -5.61
C LYS A 214 0.78 -16.38 -6.70
N SER A 215 0.28 -15.74 -7.75
CA SER A 215 1.09 -15.20 -8.85
C SER A 215 2.06 -14.12 -8.36
N ALA A 216 1.65 -13.26 -7.43
CA ALA A 216 2.54 -12.28 -6.80
C ALA A 216 3.67 -12.94 -6.01
N ARG A 217 3.41 -14.03 -5.28
CA ARG A 217 4.47 -14.79 -4.60
C ARG A 217 5.46 -15.38 -5.60
N MET A 218 4.95 -16.01 -6.66
CA MET A 218 5.79 -16.54 -7.74
C MET A 218 6.64 -15.46 -8.41
N TRP A 219 6.09 -14.24 -8.54
CA TRP A 219 6.83 -13.09 -9.05
C TRP A 219 7.90 -12.60 -8.08
N ILE A 220 7.61 -12.51 -6.77
CA ILE A 220 8.58 -12.14 -5.72
C ILE A 220 9.71 -13.18 -5.58
N ASP A 221 9.43 -14.46 -5.83
CA ASP A 221 10.48 -15.49 -5.86
C ASP A 221 11.39 -15.33 -7.11
N ALA A 222 10.81 -14.80 -8.20
CA ALA A 222 11.44 -14.62 -9.50
C ALA A 222 12.12 -13.25 -9.70
N VAL A 223 11.79 -12.24 -8.89
CA VAL A 223 12.28 -10.87 -8.96
C VAL A 223 12.40 -10.38 -7.52
N ASN A 224 13.48 -9.69 -7.15
CA ASN A 224 13.57 -9.04 -5.83
C ASN A 224 13.01 -7.61 -5.92
N PRO A 225 11.72 -7.36 -5.61
CA PRO A 225 11.14 -6.01 -5.73
C PRO A 225 11.79 -4.96 -4.83
N ILE A 226 12.51 -5.36 -3.76
CA ILE A 226 13.20 -4.41 -2.89
C ILE A 226 14.38 -3.76 -3.62
N ALA A 227 15.03 -4.48 -4.53
CA ALA A 227 16.11 -3.95 -5.37
C ALA A 227 15.58 -3.13 -6.57
N CYS A 228 14.30 -3.28 -6.92
CA CYS A 228 13.72 -2.67 -8.09
C CYS A 228 13.19 -1.24 -7.83
N LYS A 229 13.06 -0.47 -8.91
CA LYS A 229 12.39 0.84 -8.93
C LYS A 229 11.36 0.89 -10.06
N PRO A 230 10.27 1.67 -9.92
CA PRO A 230 9.37 1.96 -11.04
C PRO A 230 10.14 2.57 -12.21
N ALA A 231 9.95 2.03 -13.42
CA ALA A 231 10.81 2.32 -14.58
C ALA A 231 10.01 2.40 -15.88
N ASN A 232 8.83 3.05 -15.86
CA ASN A 232 7.98 3.20 -17.05
C ASN A 232 8.64 3.98 -18.19
N ASP A 233 9.66 4.80 -17.88
CA ASP A 233 10.50 5.52 -18.84
C ASP A 233 11.30 4.57 -19.76
N LEU A 234 11.49 3.31 -19.35
CA LEU A 234 12.10 2.28 -20.19
C LEU A 234 11.12 1.64 -21.18
N LEU A 235 9.85 2.01 -21.17
CA LEU A 235 8.84 1.46 -22.08
C LEU A 235 8.55 2.46 -23.22
N LEU A 236 9.10 2.19 -24.40
CA LEU A 236 8.82 2.96 -25.61
C LEU A 236 7.50 2.50 -26.25
N ASP A 237 6.86 3.40 -26.99
CA ASP A 237 5.54 3.22 -27.62
C ASP A 237 4.43 2.78 -26.66
N ARG A 238 4.62 3.05 -25.38
CA ARG A 238 3.65 2.75 -24.32
C ARG A 238 2.51 3.77 -24.31
N LYS A 239 1.29 3.30 -24.52
CA LYS A 239 0.05 4.06 -24.31
C LYS A 239 -0.34 4.10 -22.82
N GLU A 240 -1.24 5.02 -22.47
CA GLU A 240 -1.78 5.10 -21.11
C GLU A 240 -2.35 3.76 -20.63
N ASN A 241 -1.97 3.36 -19.42
CA ASN A 241 -2.40 2.11 -18.78
C ASN A 241 -2.14 0.82 -19.59
N GLN A 242 -1.24 0.85 -20.58
CA GLN A 242 -0.96 -0.31 -21.42
C GLN A 242 -0.04 -1.33 -20.75
N ALA A 243 1.01 -0.85 -20.08
CA ALA A 243 1.97 -1.67 -19.34
C ALA A 243 2.61 -0.87 -18.20
N TYR A 244 3.23 -1.56 -17.26
CA TYR A 244 3.95 -0.95 -16.12
C TYR A 244 5.25 -1.68 -15.89
N CYS A 245 6.37 -0.96 -15.74
CA CYS A 245 7.69 -1.55 -15.56
C CYS A 245 8.24 -1.27 -14.16
N THR A 246 8.90 -2.28 -13.59
CA THR A 246 9.79 -2.15 -12.44
C THR A 246 11.10 -2.87 -12.75
N ALA A 247 12.24 -2.28 -12.36
CA ALA A 247 13.55 -2.76 -12.77
C ALA A 247 14.63 -2.59 -11.70
N ASP A 248 15.51 -3.58 -11.62
CA ASP A 248 16.87 -3.48 -11.09
C ASP A 248 17.78 -3.41 -12.33
N GLU A 249 18.05 -2.17 -12.77
CA GLU A 249 18.65 -1.91 -14.08
C GLU A 249 19.98 -2.64 -14.27
N GLY A 250 20.15 -3.28 -15.42
CA GLY A 250 21.30 -4.12 -15.75
C GLY A 250 21.21 -5.55 -15.21
N ARG A 251 20.14 -5.89 -14.47
CA ARG A 251 19.93 -7.23 -13.89
C ARG A 251 18.58 -7.83 -14.26
N VAL A 252 17.48 -7.14 -13.96
CA VAL A 252 16.12 -7.63 -14.21
C VAL A 252 15.16 -6.50 -14.53
N TYR A 253 14.31 -6.72 -15.51
CA TYR A 253 13.22 -5.84 -15.94
C TYR A 253 11.93 -6.64 -15.90
N SER A 254 10.97 -6.19 -15.12
CA SER A 254 9.65 -6.81 -15.03
C SER A 254 8.63 -5.86 -15.64
N VAL A 255 7.79 -6.34 -16.55
CA VAL A 255 6.77 -5.56 -17.25
C VAL A 255 5.40 -6.21 -17.07
N TYR A 256 4.51 -5.53 -16.37
CA TYR A 256 3.12 -5.94 -16.13
C TYR A 256 2.21 -5.39 -17.22
N PHE A 257 1.40 -6.26 -17.82
CA PHE A 257 0.36 -5.93 -18.77
C PHE A 257 -1.02 -6.16 -18.13
N PRO A 258 -1.82 -5.09 -17.89
CA PRO A 258 -3.19 -5.23 -17.36
C PRO A 258 -4.12 -6.01 -18.28
N THR A 259 -3.86 -5.94 -19.59
CA THR A 259 -4.56 -6.65 -20.67
C THR A 259 -3.55 -6.98 -21.78
N ASN A 260 -3.95 -7.75 -22.78
CA ASN A 260 -3.12 -8.00 -23.97
C ASN A 260 -2.59 -6.70 -24.57
N GLY A 261 -1.32 -6.70 -25.01
CA GLY A 261 -0.66 -5.51 -25.53
C GLY A 261 0.75 -5.78 -26.04
N SER A 262 1.37 -4.73 -26.57
CA SER A 262 2.76 -4.74 -27.03
C SER A 262 3.43 -3.42 -26.69
N VAL A 263 4.65 -3.48 -26.16
CA VAL A 263 5.51 -2.32 -25.87
C VAL A 263 6.95 -2.68 -26.24
N ILE A 264 7.78 -1.66 -26.37
CA ILE A 264 9.22 -1.83 -26.56
C ILE A 264 9.90 -1.58 -25.22
N LEU A 265 10.65 -2.56 -24.71
CA LEU A 265 11.51 -2.39 -23.54
C LEU A 265 12.90 -1.91 -23.98
N GLN A 266 13.34 -0.77 -23.47
CA GLN A 266 14.68 -0.26 -23.63
C GLN A 266 15.63 -0.90 -22.62
N LEU A 267 16.60 -1.68 -23.12
CA LEU A 267 17.68 -2.27 -22.34
C LEU A 267 18.86 -1.29 -22.20
N PRO A 268 19.78 -1.52 -21.25
CA PRO A 268 20.95 -0.67 -21.05
C PRO A 268 21.85 -0.61 -22.27
N ALA A 269 22.53 0.51 -22.49
CA ALA A 269 23.43 0.73 -23.64
C ALA A 269 24.51 -0.37 -23.81
N LYS A 270 24.95 -1.01 -22.71
CA LYS A 270 25.96 -2.09 -22.73
C LYS A 270 25.35 -3.50 -22.82
N ALA A 271 24.04 -3.63 -23.05
CA ALA A 271 23.40 -4.91 -23.25
C ALA A 271 23.97 -5.59 -24.51
N LYS A 272 24.47 -6.82 -24.33
CA LYS A 272 24.91 -7.68 -25.44
C LYS A 272 23.79 -8.65 -25.81
N GLN A 273 23.81 -9.09 -27.06
CA GLN A 273 22.97 -10.20 -27.52
C GLN A 273 23.19 -11.44 -26.63
N ASP A 274 22.16 -12.27 -26.52
CA ASP A 274 22.17 -13.55 -25.81
C ASP A 274 22.46 -13.47 -24.29
N GLN A 275 22.56 -12.26 -23.74
CA GLN A 275 22.72 -12.04 -22.30
C GLN A 275 21.40 -11.98 -21.55
N TRP A 276 20.27 -12.03 -22.23
CA TRP A 276 18.96 -11.82 -21.63
C TRP A 276 18.03 -12.98 -21.95
N THR A 277 17.22 -13.32 -20.96
CA THR A 277 16.15 -14.30 -21.09
C THR A 277 14.82 -13.66 -20.76
N LEU A 278 13.78 -14.06 -21.45
CA LEU A 278 12.39 -13.66 -21.20
C LEU A 278 11.59 -14.88 -20.75
N ARG A 279 10.79 -14.68 -19.71
CA ARG A 279 9.71 -15.60 -19.33
C ARG A 279 8.45 -14.82 -19.02
N TRP A 280 7.30 -15.44 -19.26
CA TRP A 280 5.99 -14.86 -19.01
C TRP A 280 5.32 -15.55 -17.83
N LEU A 281 4.76 -14.78 -16.91
CA LEU A 281 3.83 -15.26 -15.90
C LEU A 281 2.42 -14.92 -16.34
N ASP A 282 1.62 -15.96 -16.59
CA ASP A 282 0.17 -15.84 -16.65
C ASP A 282 -0.37 -15.72 -15.23
N ILE A 283 -0.96 -14.57 -14.91
CA ILE A 283 -1.45 -14.26 -13.56
C ILE A 283 -2.67 -15.12 -13.21
N GLN A 284 -3.53 -15.42 -14.17
CA GLN A 284 -4.78 -16.12 -13.96
C GLN A 284 -4.55 -17.61 -13.69
N SER A 285 -3.65 -18.24 -14.46
CA SER A 285 -3.31 -19.66 -14.25
C SER A 285 -2.20 -19.87 -13.22
N SER A 286 -1.49 -18.81 -12.82
CA SER A 286 -0.29 -18.88 -11.97
C SER A 286 0.76 -19.81 -12.57
N GLN A 287 1.09 -19.61 -13.85
CA GLN A 287 2.05 -20.44 -14.59
C GLN A 287 3.13 -19.61 -15.27
N TRP A 288 4.38 -20.05 -15.14
CA TRP A 288 5.50 -19.52 -15.90
C TRP A 288 5.62 -20.22 -17.24
N SER A 289 5.87 -19.45 -18.30
CA SER A 289 6.41 -20.00 -19.54
C SER A 289 7.84 -20.49 -19.33
N LYS A 290 8.31 -21.34 -20.25
CA LYS A 290 9.74 -21.64 -20.35
C LYS A 290 10.51 -20.34 -20.65
N PRO A 291 11.68 -20.11 -20.04
CA PRO A 291 12.56 -19.02 -20.42
C PRO A 291 13.03 -19.19 -21.86
N ILE A 292 13.09 -18.09 -22.60
CA ILE A 292 13.65 -18.03 -23.96
C ILE A 292 14.75 -16.98 -24.02
N SER A 293 15.82 -17.23 -24.77
CA SER A 293 16.79 -16.19 -25.10
C SER A 293 16.12 -15.12 -25.96
N VAL A 294 16.48 -13.86 -25.74
CA VAL A 294 15.92 -12.75 -26.52
C VAL A 294 16.99 -12.05 -27.34
N HIS A 295 16.61 -11.69 -28.56
CA HIS A 295 17.36 -10.78 -29.42
C HIS A 295 16.75 -9.39 -29.32
N HIS A 296 17.60 -8.37 -29.32
CA HIS A 296 17.18 -6.97 -29.30
C HIS A 296 17.88 -6.20 -30.42
N GLU A 297 17.23 -5.20 -31.00
CA GLU A 297 17.84 -4.33 -32.00
C GLU A 297 18.03 -2.95 -31.38
N ASN A 298 19.24 -2.37 -31.44
CA ASN A 298 19.52 -1.07 -30.79
C ASN A 298 19.10 -1.03 -29.30
N GLN A 299 19.32 -2.15 -28.59
CA GLN A 299 18.91 -2.35 -27.20
C GLN A 299 17.38 -2.27 -26.96
N GLN A 300 16.57 -2.30 -28.03
CA GLN A 300 15.12 -2.32 -27.96
C GLN A 300 14.63 -3.77 -28.11
N LEU A 301 13.86 -4.20 -27.11
CA LEU A 301 13.25 -5.53 -27.07
C LEU A 301 11.73 -5.40 -27.19
N ASN A 302 11.18 -5.94 -28.27
CA ASN A 302 9.73 -6.02 -28.45
C ASN A 302 9.12 -7.02 -27.46
N LEU A 303 8.20 -6.57 -26.63
CA LEU A 303 7.44 -7.40 -25.71
C LEU A 303 5.97 -7.40 -26.14
N THR A 304 5.50 -8.53 -26.66
CA THR A 304 4.10 -8.74 -27.02
C THR A 304 3.53 -9.85 -26.16
N THR A 305 2.41 -9.57 -25.49
CA THR A 305 1.73 -10.55 -24.63
C THR A 305 1.38 -11.82 -25.42
N PRO A 306 1.57 -13.03 -24.86
CA PRO A 306 1.11 -14.26 -25.49
C PRO A 306 -0.41 -14.23 -25.77
N ASN A 307 -0.85 -14.84 -26.87
CA ASN A 307 -2.26 -14.90 -27.24
C ASN A 307 -3.09 -15.50 -26.09
N GLN A 308 -4.25 -14.90 -25.79
CA GLN A 308 -5.20 -15.30 -24.72
C GLN A 308 -4.75 -15.08 -23.27
N ALA A 309 -3.59 -14.44 -23.02
CA ALA A 309 -3.02 -14.35 -21.67
C ALA A 309 -3.80 -13.46 -20.67
N GLY A 310 -4.72 -12.61 -21.12
CA GLY A 310 -5.42 -11.68 -20.24
C GLY A 310 -4.41 -10.72 -19.59
N SER A 311 -4.26 -10.79 -18.26
CA SER A 311 -3.24 -10.03 -17.54
C SER A 311 -2.00 -10.89 -17.30
N CYS A 312 -0.81 -10.39 -17.66
CA CYS A 312 0.43 -11.16 -17.56
C CYS A 312 1.64 -10.29 -17.23
N ILE A 313 2.76 -10.94 -16.90
CA ILE A 313 4.02 -10.28 -16.57
C ILE A 313 5.14 -10.87 -17.42
N ALA A 314 5.85 -10.03 -18.16
CA ALA A 314 7.15 -10.37 -18.73
C ALA A 314 8.24 -10.13 -17.69
N VAL A 315 9.12 -11.10 -17.48
CA VAL A 315 10.38 -10.91 -16.74
C VAL A 315 11.54 -11.14 -17.69
N VAL A 316 12.26 -10.06 -17.96
CA VAL A 316 13.50 -10.04 -18.75
C VAL A 316 14.67 -9.98 -17.78
N GLN A 317 15.45 -11.05 -17.71
CA GLN A 317 16.51 -11.21 -16.72
C GLN A 317 17.83 -11.54 -17.40
N ARG A 318 18.91 -10.98 -16.87
CA ARG A 318 20.25 -11.25 -17.37
C ARG A 318 20.67 -12.68 -17.05
N SER A 319 21.13 -13.40 -18.06
CA SER A 319 21.63 -14.78 -17.97
C SER A 319 22.71 -14.90 -16.89
N GLY A 320 22.62 -15.96 -16.07
CA GLY A 320 23.61 -16.25 -15.02
C GLY A 320 23.44 -15.47 -13.71
N ILE A 321 22.47 -14.55 -13.60
CA ILE A 321 22.11 -13.93 -12.32
C ILE A 321 21.08 -14.81 -11.62
N VAL A 322 21.48 -15.44 -10.52
CA VAL A 322 20.55 -16.06 -9.56
C VAL A 322 20.08 -14.99 -8.58
N ASN A 323 18.77 -14.91 -8.32
CA ASN A 323 18.25 -13.98 -7.32
C ASN A 323 18.83 -14.30 -5.94
N ARG A 324 19.34 -13.28 -5.28
CA ARG A 324 19.60 -13.33 -3.84
C ARG A 324 18.42 -12.61 -3.19
N ASN A 325 17.52 -13.40 -2.58
CA ASN A 325 16.51 -12.86 -1.67
C ASN A 325 17.16 -12.56 -0.33
#